data_AF-A0A840CGP2-F1
#
_entry.id   AF-A0A840CGP2-F1
#
_cell.length_a   1.000
_cell.length_b   1.000
_cell.length_c   1.000
_cell.angle_alpha   90.00
_cell.angle_beta   90.00
_cell.angle_gamma   90.00
#
_symmetry.space_group_name_H-M   'P 1'
#
loop_
_entity.id
_entity.type
_entity.pdbx_description
1 polymer ?
#
loop_
_entity_poly.entity_id
_entity_poly.type
_entity_poly.pdbx_seq_one_letter_code
_entity_poly.pdbx_strand_id
1 'polypeptide(L)'
;MNKLVSLLAIILLFLCVSCSSVDSDAKRAAELNLKSIEYIKEQDLQEAEKLYKESQEIVNKYKNTENSKEFYAAYNKYLSGDDTNK
;
A
#
# COMPACT_ATOMS: atom_id res chain seq x y z
N MET A 1 35.29 -10.80 -16.96
CA MET A 1 33.84 -10.91 -16.68
C MET A 1 33.08 -10.57 -17.94
N ASN A 2 32.32 -11.52 -18.50
CA ASN A 2 31.62 -11.32 -19.77
C ASN A 2 30.62 -10.18 -19.62
N LYS A 3 30.66 -9.18 -20.52
CA LYS A 3 29.76 -8.01 -20.49
C LYS A 3 28.28 -8.41 -20.42
N LEU A 4 27.94 -9.59 -20.97
CA LEU A 4 26.62 -10.21 -20.90
C LEU A 4 26.22 -10.63 -19.48
N VAL A 5 27.15 -11.17 -18.68
CA VAL A 5 26.90 -11.56 -17.28
C VAL A 5 26.68 -10.31 -16.41
N SER A 6 27.43 -9.24 -16.68
CA SER A 6 27.23 -7.95 -16.01
C SER A 6 25.89 -7.31 -16.35
N LEU A 7 25.42 -7.43 -17.59
CA LEU A 7 24.12 -6.90 -18.02
C LEU A 7 22.95 -7.67 -17.40
N LEU A 8 23.06 -9.01 -17.34
CA LEU A 8 22.08 -9.88 -16.68
C LEU A 8 21.96 -9.61 -15.17
N ALA A 9 23.08 -9.34 -14.49
CA ALA A 9 23.08 -8.99 -13.07
C ALA A 9 22.35 -7.66 -12.78
N ILE A 10 22.45 -6.67 -13.68
CA ILE A 10 21.75 -5.38 -13.55
C ILE A 10 20.24 -5.56 -13.73
N ILE A 11 19.80 -6.39 -14.69
CA ILE A 11 18.37 -6.68 -14.91
C ILE A 11 17.77 -7.40 -13.69
N LEU A 12 18.52 -8.31 -13.06
CA LEU A 12 18.05 -9.02 -11.86
C LEU A 12 17.86 -8.09 -10.64
N LEU A 13 18.66 -7.03 -10.51
CA LEU A 13 18.58 -6.06 -9.41
C LEU A 13 17.32 -5.18 -9.48
N PHE A 14 16.76 -4.95 -10.67
CA PHE A 14 15.51 -4.19 -10.82
C PHE A 14 14.24 -4.98 -10.47
N LEU A 15 14.32 -6.31 -10.38
CA LEU A 15 13.17 -7.17 -10.07
C LEU A 15 12.85 -7.26 -8.58
N CYS A 16 13.70 -6.72 -7.69
CA CYS A 16 13.52 -6.82 -6.24
C CYS A 16 12.84 -5.58 -5.59
N VAL A 17 12.44 -4.57 -6.37
CA VAL A 17 11.87 -3.31 -5.82
C VAL A 17 10.34 -3.36 -5.69
N SER A 18 9.67 -4.35 -6.29
CA SER A 18 8.20 -4.42 -6.31
C SER A 18 7.55 -4.87 -5.00
N CYS A 19 8.26 -5.64 -4.16
CA CYS A 19 7.70 -6.06 -2.87
C CYS A 19 7.73 -4.98 -1.78
N SER A 20 8.48 -3.87 -1.93
CA SER A 20 8.52 -2.84 -0.88
C SER A 20 7.45 -1.76 -1.05
N SER A 21 6.97 -1.50 -2.28
CA SER A 21 5.99 -0.44 -2.54
C SER A 21 4.55 -0.87 -2.29
N VAL A 22 4.21 -2.13 -2.63
CA VAL A 22 2.83 -2.66 -2.47
C VAL A 22 2.42 -2.68 -1.00
N ASP A 23 3.25 -3.25 -0.13
CA ASP A 23 2.97 -3.32 1.31
C ASP A 23 2.95 -1.92 1.95
N SER A 24 3.89 -1.04 1.60
CA SER A 24 3.92 0.33 2.14
C SER A 24 2.70 1.15 1.72
N ASP A 25 2.25 0.99 0.47
CA ASP A 25 1.04 1.65 -0.02
C ASP A 25 -0.21 1.07 0.66
N ALA A 26 -0.27 -0.25 0.83
CA ALA A 26 -1.35 -0.92 1.54
C ALA A 26 -1.45 -0.46 3.00
N LYS A 27 -0.32 -0.37 3.70
CA LYS A 27 -0.22 0.19 5.05
C LYS A 27 -0.72 1.63 5.10
N ARG A 28 -0.21 2.48 4.21
CA ARG A 28 -0.59 3.90 4.17
C ARG A 28 -2.08 4.08 3.88
N ALA A 29 -2.64 3.33 2.95
CA ALA A 29 -4.06 3.37 2.65
C ALA A 29 -4.89 2.96 3.89
N ALA A 30 -4.49 1.88 4.58
CA ALA A 30 -5.19 1.43 5.78
C ALA A 30 -5.12 2.47 6.91
N GLU A 31 -3.96 3.09 7.15
CA GLU A 31 -3.78 4.15 8.15
C GLU A 31 -4.65 5.38 7.85
N LEU A 32 -4.69 5.83 6.59
CA LEU A 32 -5.56 6.94 6.17
C LEU A 32 -7.04 6.63 6.37
N ASN A 33 -7.46 5.40 6.05
CA ASN A 33 -8.84 4.97 6.21
C ASN A 33 -9.24 4.80 7.70
N LEU A 34 -8.34 4.28 8.53
CA LEU A 34 -8.58 4.21 9.98
C LEU A 34 -8.68 5.60 10.59
N LYS A 35 -7.79 6.51 10.19
CA LYS A 35 -7.80 7.91 10.65
C LYS A 35 -9.05 8.67 10.17
N SER A 36 -9.56 8.41 8.96
CA SER A 36 -10.82 9.00 8.52
C SER A 36 -11.99 8.58 9.42
N ILE A 37 -12.01 7.32 9.87
CA ILE A 37 -13.01 6.81 10.82
C ILE A 37 -12.88 7.49 12.18
N GLU A 38 -11.68 7.84 12.63
CA GLU A 38 -11.47 8.64 13.85
C GLU A 38 -12.13 10.02 13.72
N TYR A 39 -11.89 10.73 12.61
CA TYR A 39 -12.54 12.01 12.36
C TYR A 39 -14.07 11.93 12.22
N ILE A 40 -14.60 10.81 11.68
CA ILE A 40 -16.06 10.56 11.70
C ILE A 40 -16.59 10.54 13.14
N LYS A 41 -15.87 9.91 14.08
CA LYS A 41 -16.27 9.86 15.51
C LYS A 41 -16.22 11.25 16.15
N GLU A 42 -15.28 12.09 15.70
CA GLU A 42 -15.14 13.48 16.13
C GLU A 42 -16.12 14.45 15.44
N GLN A 43 -16.95 13.96 14.52
CA GLN A 43 -17.87 14.74 13.69
C GLN A 43 -17.17 15.73 12.73
N ASP A 44 -15.87 15.59 12.50
CA ASP A 44 -15.14 16.33 11.47
C ASP A 44 -15.25 15.60 10.13
N LEU A 45 -16.40 15.78 9.47
CA LEU A 45 -16.69 15.10 8.21
C LEU A 45 -15.80 15.58 7.05
N GLN A 46 -15.28 16.81 7.13
CA GLN A 46 -14.44 17.37 6.07
C GLN A 46 -13.08 16.69 6.05
N GLU A 47 -12.41 16.57 7.20
CA GLU A 47 -11.11 15.88 7.26
C GLU A 47 -11.28 14.37 7.06
N ALA A 48 -12.39 13.78 7.54
CA ALA A 48 -12.74 12.40 7.23
C ALA A 48 -12.85 12.14 5.72
N GLU A 49 -13.60 12.96 4.99
CA GLU A 49 -13.77 12.81 3.55
C GLU A 49 -12.44 12.94 2.81
N LYS A 50 -11.62 13.92 3.20
CA LYS A 50 -10.30 14.14 2.61
C LYS A 50 -9.41 12.91 2.76
N LEU A 51 -9.24 12.40 3.97
CA LEU A 51 -8.38 11.24 4.23
C LEU A 51 -8.92 9.97 3.59
N TYR A 52 -10.24 9.78 3.57
CA TYR A 52 -10.86 8.67 2.87
C TYR A 52 -10.56 8.73 1.36
N LYS A 53 -10.68 9.90 0.72
CA LYS A 53 -10.34 10.05 -0.70
C LYS A 53 -8.87 9.73 -0.97
N GLU A 54 -7.95 10.23 -0.13
CA GLU A 54 -6.52 9.91 -0.26
C GLU A 54 -6.25 8.40 -0.14
N SER A 55 -6.92 7.71 0.80
CA SER A 55 -6.86 6.25 0.89
C SER A 55 -7.35 5.59 -0.42
N GLN A 56 -8.50 6.03 -0.93
CA GLN A 56 -9.10 5.46 -2.13
C GLN A 56 -8.25 5.71 -3.38
N GLU A 57 -7.53 6.82 -3.46
CA GLU A 57 -6.56 7.05 -4.55
C GLU A 57 -5.47 5.99 -4.56
N ILE A 58 -4.94 5.59 -3.40
CA ILE A 58 -3.95 4.52 -3.29
C ILE A 58 -4.60 3.18 -3.67
N VAL A 59 -5.76 2.84 -3.10
CA VAL A 59 -6.49 1.60 -3.43
C VAL A 59 -6.78 1.48 -4.93
N ASN A 60 -7.15 2.57 -5.57
CA ASN A 60 -7.47 2.60 -6.99
C ASN A 60 -6.25 2.34 -7.89
N LYS A 61 -5.02 2.66 -7.46
CA LYS A 61 -3.80 2.33 -8.21
C LYS A 61 -3.60 0.83 -8.39
N TYR A 62 -4.11 0.02 -7.46
CA TYR A 62 -3.95 -1.44 -7.46
C TYR A 62 -5.17 -2.17 -7.99
N LYS A 63 -6.26 -1.46 -8.30
CA LYS A 63 -7.45 -2.07 -8.87
C LYS A 63 -7.14 -2.63 -10.26
N ASN A 64 -7.47 -3.92 -10.46
CA ASN A 64 -7.25 -4.65 -11.71
C ASN A 64 -5.78 -4.74 -12.16
N THR A 65 -4.81 -4.59 -11.26
CA THR A 65 -3.38 -4.84 -11.55
C THR A 65 -2.96 -6.25 -11.14
N GLU A 66 -1.80 -6.70 -11.59
CA GLU A 66 -1.20 -7.98 -11.17
C GLU A 66 -0.95 -8.04 -9.65
N ASN A 67 -0.69 -6.89 -9.03
CA ASN A 67 -0.43 -6.75 -7.60
C ASN A 67 -1.70 -6.58 -6.76
N SER A 68 -2.89 -6.54 -7.38
CA SER A 68 -4.18 -6.35 -6.70
C SER A 68 -4.36 -7.30 -5.51
N LYS A 69 -4.14 -8.60 -5.73
CA LYS A 69 -4.33 -9.63 -4.69
C LYS A 69 -3.41 -9.41 -3.49
N GLU A 70 -2.13 -9.10 -3.74
CA GLU A 70 -1.15 -8.83 -2.70
C GLU A 70 -1.48 -7.56 -1.93
N PHE A 71 -1.80 -6.47 -2.64
CA PHE A 71 -2.22 -5.21 -2.06
C PHE A 71 -3.43 -5.38 -1.12
N TYR A 72 -4.51 -6.00 -1.59
CA TYR A 72 -5.72 -6.17 -0.78
C TYR A 72 -5.50 -7.10 0.42
N ALA A 73 -4.62 -8.11 0.30
CA ALA A 73 -4.25 -8.95 1.44
C ALA A 73 -3.52 -8.14 2.53
N ALA A 74 -2.51 -7.35 2.15
CA ALA A 74 -1.79 -6.49 3.07
C ALA A 74 -2.68 -5.37 3.66
N TYR A 75 -3.49 -4.72 2.83
CA TYR A 75 -4.40 -3.65 3.24
C TYR A 75 -5.40 -4.14 4.31
N ASN A 76 -6.01 -5.31 4.08
CA ASN A 76 -6.93 -5.92 5.05
C ASN A 76 -6.21 -6.31 6.34
N LYS A 77 -4.98 -6.82 6.27
CA LYS A 77 -4.17 -7.14 7.46
C LYS A 77 -3.97 -5.91 8.35
N TYR A 78 -3.61 -4.76 7.75
CA TYR A 78 -3.44 -3.50 8.48
C TYR A 78 -4.77 -2.93 9.01
N LEU A 79 -5.88 -3.07 8.28
CA LEU A 79 -7.21 -2.67 8.78
C LEU A 79 -7.68 -3.50 9.97
N SER A 80 -7.39 -4.79 9.98
CA SER A 80 -7.76 -5.71 11.07
C SER A 80 -6.92 -5.52 12.33
N GLY A 81 -5.83 -4.75 12.28
CA GLY A 81 -4.93 -4.53 13.42
C GLY A 81 -4.02 -5.71 13.74
N ASP A 82 -3.88 -6.69 12.84
CA ASP A 82 -3.08 -7.90 13.08
C ASP A 82 -1.56 -7.62 13.18
N ASP A 83 -1.11 -6.42 12.76
CA ASP A 83 0.29 -5.98 12.85
C ASP A 83 0.60 -5.03 14.02
N THR A 84 -0.38 -4.59 14.82
CA THR A 84 -0.14 -3.67 15.96
C THR A 84 0.19 -4.38 17.29
N ASN A 85 0.34 -5.71 17.27
CA ASN A 85 0.82 -6.51 18.41
C ASN A 85 2.28 -6.98 18.21
N LYS A 86 3.25 -6.05 18.16
CA LYS A 86 4.68 -6.32 18.44
C LYS A 86 5.35 -5.11 19.05
#